data_AF-A0A1Q7ASW5-F1
#
_entry.id   AF-A0A1Q7ASW5-F1
#
_cell.length_a   1.000
_cell.length_b   1.000
_cell.length_c   1.000
_cell.angle_alpha   90.00
_cell.angle_beta   90.00
_cell.angle_gamma   90.00
#
_symmetry.space_group_name_H-M   'P 1'
#
loop_
_entity.id
_entity.type
_entity.pdbx_description
1 polymer ?
#
loop_
_entity_poly.entity_id
_entity_poly.type
_entity_poly.pdbx_seq_one_letter_code
_entity_poly.pdbx_strand_id
1 'polypeptide(L)'
;MALVRRVDIVGPPAPESRPVGVARVPAAAAPAQTVPPPGGADAPPSSIQGALPAWASNAEAAAVASKGASIGTVGFGFLLLAVGGAAAYLLQRYGTHALPFKIGNQTSAYAGIVVFAGAVERFLEPFAHWLPGAKTRNEYEAAVAALTNGHPGVTLGAVATAKAKLDRAQANRTVLLWALATMVAAAASGASGFYLLHMIAASDWAGGIPLWVDALVTGLVVGTGTKPLHDLITRAQDSRS
;
A
#
# COMPACT_ATOMS: atom_id res chain seq x y z
N MET A 1 3.67 -35.06 57.08
CA MET A 1 2.43 -34.31 56.86
C MET A 1 2.78 -33.05 56.09
N ALA A 2 2.49 -33.01 54.78
CA ALA A 2 2.76 -31.85 53.94
C ALA A 2 1.43 -31.20 53.55
N LEU A 3 1.25 -29.92 53.89
CA LEU A 3 0.08 -29.12 53.55
C LEU A 3 0.12 -28.78 52.05
N VAL A 4 -0.86 -29.28 51.29
CA VAL A 4 -1.10 -28.88 49.90
C VAL A 4 -1.96 -27.61 49.91
N ARG A 5 -1.35 -26.49 49.50
CA ARG A 5 -2.02 -25.19 49.36
C ARG A 5 -2.75 -25.16 48.01
N ARG A 6 -4.08 -25.14 48.01
CA ARG A 6 -4.88 -24.90 46.81
C ARG A 6 -4.72 -23.44 46.39
N VAL A 7 -4.38 -23.22 45.13
CA VAL A 7 -4.37 -21.91 44.49
C VAL A 7 -5.69 -21.79 43.75
N ASP A 8 -6.56 -20.90 44.23
CA ASP A 8 -7.78 -20.54 43.53
C ASP A 8 -7.42 -19.68 42.31
N ILE A 9 -7.62 -20.26 41.13
CA ILE A 9 -7.43 -19.58 39.84
C ILE A 9 -8.60 -18.63 39.68
N VAL A 10 -8.37 -17.35 39.94
CA VAL A 10 -9.29 -16.25 39.64
C VAL A 10 -9.36 -16.12 38.12
N GLY A 11 -10.49 -16.55 37.55
CA GLY A 11 -10.77 -16.40 36.12
C GLY A 11 -10.90 -14.92 35.70
N PRO A 12 -10.65 -14.61 34.42
CA PRO A 12 -10.74 -13.23 33.92
C PRO A 12 -12.17 -12.68 34.05
N PRO A 13 -12.33 -11.37 34.34
CA PRO A 13 -13.64 -10.74 34.45
C PRO A 13 -14.40 -10.82 33.11
N ALA A 14 -15.70 -11.05 33.21
CA ALA A 14 -16.60 -11.13 32.06
C ALA A 14 -16.53 -9.82 31.23
N PRO A 15 -16.55 -9.89 29.89
CA PRO A 15 -16.52 -8.71 29.04
C PRO A 15 -17.78 -7.87 29.26
N GLU A 16 -17.55 -6.59 29.60
CA GLU A 16 -18.57 -5.57 29.77
C GLU A 16 -19.27 -5.32 28.42
N SER A 17 -20.57 -5.64 28.34
CA SER A 17 -21.40 -5.44 27.16
C SER A 17 -21.72 -3.95 26.98
N ARG A 18 -20.84 -3.23 26.27
CA ARG A 18 -21.13 -1.85 25.85
C ARG A 18 -22.29 -1.85 24.83
N PRO A 19 -23.34 -1.04 25.03
CA PRO A 19 -24.44 -0.94 24.08
C PRO A 19 -23.93 -0.39 22.75
N VAL A 20 -24.02 -1.20 21.70
CA VAL A 20 -23.74 -0.80 20.32
C VAL A 20 -24.82 0.20 19.90
N GLY A 21 -24.41 1.46 19.66
CA GLY A 21 -25.31 2.49 19.14
C GLY A 21 -25.86 2.07 17.79
N VAL A 22 -27.17 1.87 17.71
CA VAL A 22 -27.87 1.54 16.46
C VAL A 22 -27.84 2.78 15.58
N ALA A 23 -27.07 2.74 14.49
CA ALA A 23 -27.09 3.78 13.47
C ALA A 23 -28.51 3.84 12.87
N ARG A 24 -29.21 4.96 13.10
CA ARG A 24 -30.51 5.23 12.48
C ARG A 24 -30.28 5.45 10.99
N VAL A 25 -30.56 4.43 10.19
CA VAL A 25 -30.66 4.58 8.72
C VAL A 25 -31.88 5.47 8.43
N PRO A 26 -31.71 6.61 7.74
CA PRO A 26 -32.83 7.43 7.30
C PRO A 26 -33.78 6.59 6.44
N ALA A 27 -35.08 6.64 6.76
CA ALA A 27 -36.10 5.94 5.98
C ALA A 27 -35.99 6.33 4.50
N ALA A 28 -36.02 5.32 3.62
CA ALA A 28 -35.99 5.52 2.18
C ALA A 28 -37.10 6.52 1.77
N ALA A 29 -36.70 7.57 1.07
CA ALA A 29 -37.62 8.56 0.53
C ALA A 29 -38.68 7.85 -0.33
N ALA A 30 -39.94 8.21 -0.09
CA ALA A 30 -41.08 7.68 -0.84
C ALA A 30 -40.87 7.85 -2.36
N PRO A 31 -41.33 6.89 -3.19
CA PRO A 31 -41.24 7.00 -4.63
C PRO A 31 -41.95 8.29 -5.10
N ALA A 32 -41.22 9.08 -5.88
CA ALA A 32 -41.72 10.31 -6.48
C ALA A 32 -42.96 9.99 -7.34
N GLN A 33 -44.05 10.71 -7.08
CA GLN A 33 -45.24 10.65 -7.90
C GLN A 33 -44.90 11.12 -9.32
N THR A 34 -45.10 10.24 -10.31
CA THR A 34 -44.96 10.58 -11.72
C THR A 34 -46.12 11.46 -12.13
N VAL A 35 -45.88 12.77 -12.16
CA VAL A 35 -46.78 13.75 -12.79
C VAL A 35 -46.70 13.53 -14.31
N PRO A 36 -47.82 13.27 -15.01
CA PRO A 36 -47.82 13.16 -16.46
C PRO A 36 -47.52 14.53 -17.11
N PRO A 37 -46.76 14.56 -18.22
CA PRO A 37 -46.36 15.82 -18.83
C PRO A 37 -47.55 16.53 -19.48
N PRO A 38 -47.75 17.84 -19.23
CA PRO A 38 -48.65 18.64 -20.04
C PRO A 38 -48.03 18.86 -21.42
N GLY A 39 -48.77 18.47 -22.46
CA GLY A 39 -48.38 18.65 -23.85
C GLY A 39 -48.26 20.14 -24.21
N GLY A 40 -47.11 20.52 -24.75
CA GLY A 40 -46.85 21.84 -25.30
C GLY A 40 -45.42 21.90 -25.83
N ALA A 41 -45.30 21.95 -27.16
CA ALA A 41 -44.06 21.94 -27.89
C ALA A 41 -43.28 23.27 -27.74
N ASP A 42 -41.95 23.15 -27.90
CA ASP A 42 -41.02 24.20 -28.34
C ASP A 42 -40.61 25.30 -27.35
N ALA A 43 -40.11 24.89 -26.18
CA ALA A 43 -39.06 25.67 -25.49
C ALA A 43 -37.84 24.76 -25.27
N PRO A 44 -36.62 25.16 -25.67
CA PRO A 44 -35.42 24.44 -25.24
C PRO A 44 -35.43 24.40 -23.71
N PRO A 45 -35.23 23.23 -23.07
CA PRO A 45 -35.30 23.13 -21.63
C PRO A 45 -34.28 24.10 -21.05
N SER A 46 -34.78 25.12 -20.34
CA SER A 46 -33.97 25.96 -19.47
C SER A 46 -33.08 25.01 -18.68
N SER A 47 -31.77 25.10 -18.90
CA SER A 47 -30.76 24.31 -18.23
C SER A 47 -31.16 24.15 -16.77
N ILE A 48 -31.30 22.90 -16.32
CA ILE A 48 -31.45 22.56 -14.90
C ILE A 48 -30.14 22.98 -14.21
N GLN A 49 -29.98 24.29 -14.00
CA GLN A 49 -29.18 24.87 -12.93
C GLN A 49 -30.02 24.71 -11.67
N GLY A 50 -30.39 23.47 -11.35
CA GLY A 50 -30.85 23.14 -10.02
C GLY A 50 -29.72 23.53 -9.09
N ALA A 51 -30.01 24.38 -8.11
CA ALA A 51 -29.06 24.75 -7.08
C ALA A 51 -28.45 23.46 -6.54
N LEU A 52 -27.20 23.20 -6.92
CA LEU A 52 -26.47 22.06 -6.37
C LEU A 52 -26.51 22.25 -4.86
N PRO A 53 -26.95 21.24 -4.10
CA PRO A 53 -27.05 21.38 -2.66
C PRO A 53 -25.68 21.81 -2.13
N ALA A 54 -25.63 22.67 -1.11
CA ALA A 54 -24.39 23.33 -0.67
C ALA A 54 -23.25 22.34 -0.33
N TRP A 55 -23.56 21.06 -0.05
CA TRP A 55 -22.55 20.02 0.10
C TRP A 55 -21.83 19.64 -1.21
N ALA A 56 -22.48 19.73 -2.36
CA ALA A 56 -21.92 19.42 -3.67
C ALA A 56 -20.98 20.52 -4.19
N SER A 57 -21.30 21.80 -3.97
CA SER A 57 -20.36 22.91 -4.25
C SER A 57 -19.13 22.87 -3.33
N ASN A 58 -19.30 22.41 -2.09
CA ASN A 58 -18.18 22.16 -1.17
C ASN A 58 -17.36 20.91 -1.53
N ALA A 59 -17.96 19.91 -2.17
CA ALA A 59 -17.27 18.69 -2.61
C ALA A 59 -16.33 18.97 -3.79
N GLU A 60 -16.73 19.86 -4.71
CA GLU A 60 -15.90 20.27 -5.85
C GLU A 60 -14.71 21.14 -5.40
N ALA A 61 -14.89 21.98 -4.38
CA ALA A 61 -13.81 22.73 -3.73
C ALA A 61 -12.86 21.84 -2.88
N ALA A 62 -13.29 20.64 -2.50
CA ALA A 62 -12.50 19.68 -1.71
C ALA A 62 -11.68 18.70 -2.55
N ALA A 63 -11.86 18.69 -3.87
CA ALA A 63 -11.10 17.85 -4.79
C ALA A 63 -9.70 18.43 -5.06
N VAL A 64 -8.86 18.49 -4.03
CA VAL A 64 -7.43 18.77 -4.23
C VAL A 64 -6.82 17.57 -4.96
N ALA A 65 -6.34 17.78 -6.19
CA ALA A 65 -5.68 16.73 -6.96
C ALA A 65 -4.59 16.05 -6.10
N SER A 66 -4.65 14.72 -6.01
CA SER A 66 -3.68 13.96 -5.23
C SER A 66 -2.29 14.22 -5.79
N LYS A 67 -1.42 14.77 -4.96
CA LYS A 67 -0.04 15.06 -5.36
C LYS A 67 0.72 13.75 -5.32
N GLY A 68 1.23 13.31 -6.47
CA GLY A 68 2.13 12.17 -6.56
C GLY A 68 3.37 12.31 -5.67
N ALA A 69 4.19 11.25 -5.63
CA ALA A 69 5.43 11.24 -4.87
C ALA A 69 6.30 12.45 -5.24
N SER A 70 7.03 12.98 -4.26
CA SER A 70 7.91 14.12 -4.48
C SER A 70 9.07 13.73 -5.41
N ILE A 71 9.51 14.65 -6.26
CA ILE A 71 10.63 14.43 -7.19
C ILE A 71 11.89 13.97 -6.43
N GLY A 72 12.14 14.57 -5.26
CA GLY A 72 13.25 14.16 -4.39
C GLY A 72 13.13 12.70 -3.91
N THR A 73 11.92 12.25 -3.57
CA THR A 73 11.68 10.85 -3.20
C THR A 73 11.91 9.89 -4.37
N VAL A 74 11.46 10.27 -5.57
CA VAL A 74 11.69 9.47 -6.79
C VAL A 74 13.19 9.38 -7.10
N GLY A 75 13.91 10.51 -7.05
CA GLY A 75 15.36 10.55 -7.24
C GLY A 75 16.12 9.70 -6.22
N PHE A 76 15.72 9.77 -4.94
CA PHE A 76 16.28 8.91 -3.90
C PHE A 76 15.97 7.42 -4.13
N GLY A 77 14.78 7.10 -4.64
CA GLY A 77 14.43 5.74 -5.05
C GLY A 77 15.40 5.20 -6.12
N PHE A 78 15.66 5.97 -7.17
CA PHE A 78 16.64 5.60 -8.20
C PHE A 78 18.06 5.47 -7.64
N LEU A 79 18.45 6.29 -6.67
CA LEU A 79 19.72 6.14 -5.96
C LEU A 79 19.80 4.79 -5.25
N LEU A 80 18.75 4.36 -4.53
CA LEU A 80 18.72 3.05 -3.88
C LEU A 80 18.82 1.90 -4.90
N LEU A 81 18.18 2.01 -6.06
CA LEU A 81 18.32 1.04 -7.15
C LEU A 81 19.78 0.95 -7.62
N ALA A 82 20.44 2.09 -7.83
CA ALA A 82 21.85 2.14 -8.22
C ALA A 82 22.75 1.52 -7.16
N VAL A 83 22.48 1.77 -5.87
CA VAL A 83 23.19 1.15 -4.74
C VAL A 83 22.99 -0.37 -4.73
N GLY A 84 21.77 -0.86 -4.96
CA GLY A 84 21.48 -2.30 -5.04
C GLY A 84 22.22 -2.98 -6.18
N GLY A 85 22.26 -2.35 -7.36
CA GLY A 85 23.03 -2.85 -8.51
C GLY A 85 24.54 -2.84 -8.26
N ALA A 86 25.06 -1.77 -7.66
CA ALA A 86 26.47 -1.70 -7.26
C ALA A 86 26.82 -2.77 -6.21
N ALA A 87 25.96 -2.99 -5.22
CA ALA A 87 26.14 -4.04 -4.22
C ALA A 87 26.15 -5.43 -4.88
N ALA A 88 25.21 -5.72 -5.77
CA ALA A 88 25.18 -6.98 -6.52
C ALA A 88 26.46 -7.17 -7.36
N TYR A 89 26.91 -6.12 -8.06
CA TYR A 89 28.15 -6.14 -8.83
C TYR A 89 29.39 -6.40 -7.95
N LEU A 90 29.51 -5.72 -6.80
CA LEU A 90 30.62 -5.91 -5.88
C LEU A 90 30.62 -7.31 -5.27
N LEU A 91 29.46 -7.83 -4.89
CA LEU A 91 29.29 -9.20 -4.40
C LEU A 91 29.67 -10.22 -5.47
N GLN A 92 29.31 -9.97 -6.73
CA GLN A 92 29.73 -10.83 -7.84
C GLN A 92 31.24 -10.77 -8.05
N ARG A 93 31.86 -9.58 -7.95
CA ARG A 93 33.27 -9.37 -8.27
C ARG A 93 34.21 -9.88 -7.18
N TYR A 94 33.85 -9.69 -5.91
CA TYR A 94 34.72 -9.94 -4.76
C TYR A 94 34.18 -10.98 -3.78
N GLY A 95 32.90 -11.34 -3.87
CA GLY A 95 32.27 -12.33 -3.00
C GLY A 95 32.42 -13.76 -3.52
N THR A 96 31.90 -14.71 -2.74
CA THR A 96 31.79 -16.12 -3.15
C THR A 96 30.87 -16.22 -4.36
N HIS A 97 31.40 -16.66 -5.51
CA HIS A 97 30.63 -16.90 -6.72
C HIS A 97 29.63 -18.04 -6.50
N ALA A 98 28.45 -17.72 -5.98
CA ALA A 98 27.33 -18.66 -5.99
C ALA A 98 27.00 -18.97 -7.44
N LEU A 99 27.14 -20.24 -7.84
CA LEU A 99 26.77 -20.68 -9.16
C LEU A 99 25.26 -20.42 -9.36
N PRO A 100 24.84 -19.93 -10.55
CA PRO A 100 23.43 -19.69 -10.82
C PRO A 100 22.60 -20.95 -10.55
N PHE A 101 21.60 -20.84 -9.69
CA PHE A 101 20.72 -21.97 -9.37
C PHE A 101 19.85 -22.29 -10.58
N LYS A 102 20.08 -23.44 -11.23
CA LYS A 102 19.27 -23.89 -12.36
C LYS A 102 18.09 -24.70 -11.85
N ILE A 103 16.88 -24.18 -12.04
CA ILE A 103 15.66 -24.91 -11.74
C ILE A 103 15.18 -25.63 -13.00
N GLY A 104 15.00 -26.94 -12.93
CA GLY A 104 14.56 -27.75 -14.07
C GLY A 104 13.10 -27.56 -14.50
N ASN A 105 12.33 -26.70 -13.83
CA ASN A 105 10.92 -26.44 -14.12
C ASN A 105 10.57 -24.96 -13.83
N GLN A 106 9.84 -24.33 -14.74
CA GLN A 106 9.36 -22.94 -14.60
C GLN A 106 8.49 -22.75 -13.35
N THR A 107 7.65 -23.74 -12.98
CA THR A 107 6.76 -23.65 -11.82
C THR A 107 7.53 -23.45 -10.52
N SER A 108 8.63 -24.16 -10.32
CA SER A 108 9.48 -24.00 -9.13
C SER A 108 10.28 -22.70 -9.15
N ALA A 109 10.59 -22.15 -10.34
CA ALA A 109 11.15 -20.80 -10.45
C ALA A 109 10.16 -19.73 -9.95
N TYR A 110 8.91 -19.79 -10.40
CA TYR A 110 7.85 -18.91 -9.90
C TYR A 110 7.64 -19.05 -8.40
N ALA A 111 7.54 -20.28 -7.88
CA ALA A 111 7.40 -20.52 -6.45
C ALA A 111 8.59 -19.95 -5.65
N GLY A 112 9.82 -20.14 -6.15
CA GLY A 112 11.03 -19.59 -5.55
C GLY A 112 11.01 -18.07 -5.45
N ILE A 113 10.57 -17.37 -6.51
CA ILE A 113 10.48 -15.90 -6.53
C ILE A 113 9.44 -15.41 -5.53
N VAL A 114 8.30 -16.09 -5.41
CA VAL A 114 7.25 -15.72 -4.45
C VAL A 114 7.75 -15.88 -3.01
N VAL A 115 8.42 -17.00 -2.71
CA VAL A 115 9.02 -17.22 -1.38
C VAL A 115 10.11 -16.19 -1.10
N PHE A 116 10.95 -15.90 -2.08
CA PHE A 116 12.00 -14.90 -1.96
C PHE A 116 11.44 -13.49 -1.73
N ALA A 117 10.39 -13.10 -2.46
CA ALA A 117 9.70 -11.83 -2.27
C ALA A 117 9.08 -11.74 -0.87
N GLY A 118 8.44 -12.81 -0.38
CA GLY A 118 7.93 -12.88 0.99
C GLY A 118 9.04 -12.77 2.04
N ALA A 119 10.22 -13.36 1.80
CA ALA A 119 11.36 -13.22 2.70
C ALA A 119 11.89 -11.78 2.75
N VAL A 120 11.97 -11.10 1.60
CA VAL A 120 12.35 -9.67 1.52
C VAL A 120 11.32 -8.80 2.23
N GLU A 121 10.03 -9.08 2.06
CA GLU A 121 8.96 -8.37 2.79
C GLU A 121 9.13 -8.50 4.31
N ARG A 122 9.33 -9.72 4.82
CA ARG A 122 9.57 -9.95 6.26
C ARG A 122 10.81 -9.27 6.77
N PHE A 123 11.87 -9.22 5.97
CA PHE A 123 13.09 -8.49 6.30
C PHE A 123 12.87 -6.97 6.39
N LEU A 124 11.95 -6.42 5.59
CA LEU A 124 11.67 -4.98 5.53
C LEU A 124 10.62 -4.48 6.52
N GLU A 125 9.81 -5.38 7.11
CA GLU A 125 8.80 -5.03 8.11
C GLU A 125 9.32 -4.13 9.25
N PRO A 126 10.48 -4.41 9.88
CA PRO A 126 11.02 -3.53 10.91
C PRO A 126 11.35 -2.14 10.38
N PHE A 127 11.83 -2.02 9.14
CA PHE A 127 12.22 -0.74 8.57
C PHE A 127 11.00 0.11 8.15
N ALA A 128 9.85 -0.52 7.91
CA ALA A 128 8.65 0.17 7.47
C ALA A 128 8.11 1.19 8.50
N HIS A 129 8.43 1.03 9.79
CA HIS A 129 8.04 1.99 10.83
C HIS A 129 8.84 3.30 10.82
N TRP A 130 10.04 3.31 10.22
CA TRP A 130 10.87 4.51 10.10
C TRP A 130 10.49 5.39 8.91
N LEU A 131 9.57 4.94 8.08
CA LEU A 131 9.17 5.67 6.89
C LEU A 131 8.20 6.82 7.23
N PRO A 132 8.24 7.91 6.46
CA PRO A 132 7.36 9.05 6.67
C PRO A 132 5.89 8.66 6.51
N GLY A 133 5.02 9.27 7.32
CA GLY A 133 3.56 9.11 7.18
C GLY A 133 2.77 9.11 8.48
N ALA A 134 3.38 8.69 9.60
CA ALA A 134 2.68 8.62 10.90
C ALA A 134 2.22 10.01 11.37
N LYS A 135 3.12 11.01 11.33
CA LYS A 135 2.79 12.39 11.71
C LYS A 135 1.68 13.00 10.85
N THR A 136 1.76 12.83 9.52
CA THR A 136 0.75 13.36 8.59
C THR A 136 -0.60 12.68 8.74
N ARG A 137 -0.63 11.40 9.14
CA ARG A 137 -1.86 10.69 9.48
C ARG A 137 -2.49 11.29 10.73
N ASN A 138 -1.73 11.48 11.80
CA ASN A 138 -2.21 12.09 13.03
C ASN A 138 -2.72 13.53 12.79
N GLU A 139 -2.03 14.32 11.96
CA GLU A 139 -2.47 15.66 11.56
C GLU A 139 -3.81 15.63 10.81
N TYR A 140 -4.00 14.67 9.91
CA TYR A 140 -5.26 14.48 9.19
C TYR A 140 -6.39 14.06 10.13
N GLU A 141 -6.17 13.05 10.97
CA GLU A 141 -7.15 12.56 11.93
C GLU A 141 -7.55 13.65 12.94
N ALA A 142 -6.58 14.44 13.43
CA ALA A 142 -6.84 15.57 14.30
C ALA A 142 -7.68 16.66 13.61
N ALA A 143 -7.40 16.97 12.34
CA ALA A 143 -8.17 17.94 11.57
C ALA A 143 -9.62 17.47 11.33
N VAL A 144 -9.81 16.18 11.02
CA VAL A 144 -11.14 15.57 10.87
C VAL A 144 -11.89 15.63 12.20
N ALA A 145 -11.27 15.20 13.30
CA ALA A 145 -11.89 15.23 14.62
C ALA A 145 -12.29 16.65 15.05
N ALA A 146 -11.44 17.65 14.82
CA ALA A 146 -11.74 19.03 15.14
C ALA A 146 -12.90 19.59 14.30
N LEU A 147 -12.97 19.25 13.00
CA LEU A 147 -14.10 19.62 12.15
C LEU A 147 -15.41 18.96 12.65
N THR A 148 -15.38 17.66 12.95
CA THR A 148 -16.56 16.92 13.44
C THR A 148 -17.04 17.46 14.79
N ASN A 149 -16.13 17.90 15.66
CA ASN A 149 -16.46 18.49 16.96
C ASN A 149 -16.89 19.97 16.86
N GLY A 150 -17.00 20.55 15.66
CA GLY A 150 -17.42 21.94 15.46
C GLY A 150 -16.43 22.97 15.99
N HIS A 151 -15.13 22.65 16.03
CA HIS A 151 -14.12 23.53 16.60
C HIS A 151 -14.04 24.85 15.80
N PRO A 152 -14.22 26.02 16.44
CA PRO A 152 -14.19 27.29 15.74
C PRO A 152 -12.80 27.53 15.16
N GLY A 153 -12.71 27.71 13.84
CA GLY A 153 -11.45 27.95 13.13
C GLY A 153 -10.93 26.76 12.31
N VAL A 154 -11.51 25.56 12.41
CA VAL A 154 -11.19 24.45 11.51
C VAL A 154 -12.16 24.44 10.33
N THR A 155 -11.61 24.65 9.13
CA THR A 155 -12.40 24.68 7.89
C THR A 155 -12.24 23.38 7.12
N LEU A 156 -13.18 23.10 6.20
CA LEU A 156 -13.05 22.01 5.23
C LEU A 156 -11.73 22.08 4.44
N GLY A 157 -11.25 23.30 4.16
CA GLY A 157 -9.95 23.53 3.51
C GLY A 157 -8.75 23.04 4.33
N ALA A 158 -8.81 23.14 5.67
CA ALA A 158 -7.77 22.61 6.54
C ALA A 158 -7.71 21.07 6.48
N VAL A 159 -8.87 20.41 6.49
CA VAL A 159 -8.97 18.95 6.32
C VAL A 159 -8.49 18.50 4.94
N ALA A 160 -8.88 19.21 3.88
CA ALA A 160 -8.42 18.91 2.51
C ALA A 160 -6.89 19.06 2.38
N THR A 161 -6.31 20.08 3.00
CA THR A 161 -4.85 20.29 3.02
C THR A 161 -4.13 19.18 3.80
N ALA A 162 -4.66 18.77 4.94
CA ALA A 162 -4.11 17.68 5.73
C ALA A 162 -4.19 16.33 4.98
N LYS A 163 -5.31 16.08 4.28
CA LYS A 163 -5.48 14.93 3.39
C LYS A 163 -4.44 14.92 2.27
N ALA A 164 -4.25 16.04 1.58
CA ALA A 164 -3.25 16.15 0.51
C ALA A 164 -1.82 15.89 1.00
N LYS A 165 -1.49 16.28 2.25
CA LYS A 165 -0.20 15.95 2.88
C LYS A 165 -0.09 14.45 3.18
N LEU A 166 -1.14 13.83 3.70
CA LEU A 166 -1.20 12.40 3.96
C LEU A 166 -1.02 11.59 2.67
N ASP A 167 -1.76 11.93 1.61
CA ASP A 167 -1.70 11.25 0.31
C ASP A 167 -0.29 11.31 -0.28
N ARG A 168 0.36 12.47 -0.22
CA ARG A 168 1.75 12.63 -0.65
C ARG A 168 2.72 11.81 0.22
N ALA A 169 2.54 11.78 1.54
CA ALA A 169 3.38 10.99 2.42
C ALA A 169 3.24 9.48 2.15
N GLN A 170 2.02 9.02 1.86
CA GLN A 170 1.74 7.66 1.44
C GLN A 170 2.43 7.34 0.10
N ALA A 171 2.30 8.21 -0.90
CA ALA A 171 2.98 8.05 -2.19
C ALA A 171 4.50 7.98 -2.03
N ASN A 172 5.09 8.85 -1.21
CA ASN A 172 6.52 8.83 -0.90
C ASN A 172 6.92 7.51 -0.23
N ARG A 173 6.16 7.06 0.78
CA ARG A 173 6.40 5.80 1.48
C ARG A 173 6.34 4.61 0.52
N THR A 174 5.38 4.58 -0.41
CA THR A 174 5.29 3.53 -1.43
C THR A 174 6.52 3.48 -2.32
N VAL A 175 6.99 4.62 -2.82
CA VAL A 175 8.20 4.69 -3.66
C VAL A 175 9.44 4.24 -2.88
N LEU A 176 9.58 4.68 -1.62
CA LEU A 176 10.71 4.30 -0.78
C LEU A 176 10.73 2.80 -0.45
N LEU A 177 9.59 2.21 -0.08
CA LEU A 177 9.50 0.77 0.18
C LEU A 177 9.82 -0.05 -1.06
N TRP A 178 9.25 0.35 -2.20
CA TRP A 178 9.53 -0.31 -3.47
C TRP A 178 11.03 -0.27 -3.79
N ALA A 179 11.66 0.91 -3.71
CA ALA A 179 13.07 1.07 -4.01
C ALA A 179 13.98 0.30 -3.04
N LEU A 180 13.62 0.31 -1.74
CA LEU A 180 14.35 -0.43 -0.70
C LEU A 180 14.22 -1.94 -0.91
N ALA A 181 13.02 -2.44 -1.26
CA ALA A 181 12.79 -3.84 -1.61
C ALA A 181 13.61 -4.25 -2.83
N THR A 182 13.62 -3.45 -3.89
CA THR A 182 14.44 -3.72 -5.07
C THR A 182 15.93 -3.73 -4.73
N MET A 183 16.41 -2.79 -3.92
CA MET A 183 17.80 -2.73 -3.48
C MET A 183 18.20 -3.99 -2.70
N VAL A 184 17.43 -4.38 -1.69
CA VAL A 184 17.71 -5.55 -0.85
C VAL A 184 17.62 -6.84 -1.68
N ALA A 185 16.58 -6.99 -2.50
CA ALA A 185 16.39 -8.15 -3.34
C ALA A 185 17.53 -8.29 -4.36
N ALA A 186 17.95 -7.21 -5.01
CA ALA A 186 19.09 -7.24 -5.95
C ALA A 186 20.39 -7.64 -5.25
N ALA A 187 20.69 -7.07 -4.08
CA ALA A 187 21.87 -7.43 -3.31
C ALA A 187 21.83 -8.89 -2.86
N ALA A 188 20.69 -9.37 -2.36
CA ALA A 188 20.50 -10.76 -1.94
C ALA A 188 20.58 -11.74 -3.13
N SER A 189 20.06 -11.37 -4.30
CA SER A 189 20.25 -12.13 -5.55
C SER A 189 21.73 -12.23 -5.93
N GLY A 190 22.47 -11.13 -5.87
CA GLY A 190 23.92 -11.12 -6.12
C GLY A 190 24.71 -11.99 -5.13
N ALA A 191 24.31 -12.03 -3.87
CA ALA A 191 24.96 -12.86 -2.85
C ALA A 191 24.62 -14.36 -2.97
N SER A 192 23.39 -14.69 -3.35
CA SER A 192 22.87 -16.07 -3.32
C SER A 192 22.92 -16.79 -4.66
N GLY A 193 23.11 -16.07 -5.76
CA GLY A 193 23.01 -16.63 -7.11
C GLY A 193 21.56 -16.82 -7.60
N PHE A 194 20.59 -16.22 -6.91
CA PHE A 194 19.17 -16.27 -7.28
C PHE A 194 18.87 -15.25 -8.39
N TYR A 195 19.04 -15.69 -9.64
CA TYR A 195 18.98 -14.88 -10.85
C TYR A 195 17.78 -15.28 -11.71
N LEU A 196 16.76 -14.43 -11.77
CA LEU A 196 15.51 -14.69 -12.45
C LEU A 196 15.69 -15.02 -13.93
N LEU A 197 16.43 -14.18 -14.67
CA LEU A 197 16.59 -14.35 -16.12
C LEU A 197 17.33 -15.65 -16.41
N HIS A 198 18.37 -15.99 -15.64
CA HIS A 198 19.09 -17.25 -15.75
C HIS A 198 18.25 -18.46 -15.33
N MET A 199 17.26 -18.30 -14.44
CA MET A 199 16.33 -19.35 -14.07
C MET A 199 15.28 -19.63 -15.16
N ILE A 200 14.81 -18.60 -15.87
CA ILE A 200 13.81 -18.75 -16.94
C ILE A 200 14.43 -18.97 -18.32
N ALA A 201 15.69 -18.58 -18.52
CA ALA A 201 16.40 -18.75 -19.78
C ALA A 201 16.70 -20.23 -20.00
N ALA A 202 15.89 -20.89 -20.83
CA ALA A 202 16.23 -22.17 -21.42
C ALA A 202 17.49 -21.98 -22.30
N SER A 203 18.65 -22.35 -21.77
CA SER A 203 20.01 -22.52 -22.35
C SER A 203 20.60 -21.50 -23.34
N ASP A 204 19.81 -20.85 -24.19
CA ASP A 204 20.26 -20.32 -25.47
C ASP A 204 20.68 -18.83 -25.41
N TRP A 205 20.30 -18.11 -24.35
CA TRP A 205 20.59 -16.67 -24.19
C TRP A 205 21.17 -16.31 -22.81
N ALA A 206 21.30 -17.28 -21.90
CA ALA A 206 21.85 -17.07 -20.55
C ALA A 206 23.32 -16.61 -20.59
N GLY A 207 24.09 -16.97 -21.62
CA GLY A 207 25.49 -16.55 -21.75
C GLY A 207 25.71 -15.06 -22.03
N GLY A 208 24.67 -14.32 -22.48
CA GLY A 208 24.80 -12.93 -22.90
C GLY A 208 24.51 -11.88 -21.82
N ILE A 209 23.90 -12.27 -20.70
CA ILE A 209 23.41 -11.31 -19.70
C ILE A 209 24.38 -11.27 -18.52
N PRO A 210 24.98 -10.10 -18.20
CA PRO A 210 25.79 -9.98 -17.00
C PRO A 210 24.97 -10.28 -15.73
N LEU A 211 25.51 -11.07 -14.79
CA LEU A 211 24.78 -11.48 -13.58
C LEU A 211 24.29 -10.30 -12.74
N TRP A 212 25.03 -9.19 -12.67
CA TRP A 212 24.58 -7.97 -11.98
C TRP A 212 23.32 -7.34 -12.61
N VAL A 213 23.13 -7.48 -13.93
CA VAL A 213 21.91 -7.03 -14.63
C VAL A 213 20.75 -7.92 -14.24
N ASP A 214 20.97 -9.23 -14.21
CA ASP A 214 19.94 -10.17 -13.77
C ASP A 214 19.56 -9.96 -12.29
N ALA A 215 20.54 -9.71 -11.42
CA ALA A 215 20.28 -9.35 -10.03
C ALA A 215 19.37 -8.12 -9.91
N LEU A 216 19.62 -7.08 -10.71
CA LEU A 216 18.78 -5.89 -10.76
C LEU A 216 17.36 -6.19 -11.27
N VAL A 217 17.23 -6.98 -12.33
CA VAL A 217 15.93 -7.37 -12.88
C VAL A 217 15.16 -8.22 -11.86
N THR A 218 15.83 -9.16 -11.20
CA THR A 218 15.25 -9.97 -10.13
C THR A 218 14.77 -9.08 -8.99
N GLY A 219 15.60 -8.14 -8.54
CA GLY A 219 15.22 -7.18 -7.51
C GLY A 219 14.05 -6.29 -7.93
N LEU A 220 13.97 -5.89 -9.20
CA LEU A 220 12.87 -5.09 -9.72
C LEU A 220 11.56 -5.89 -9.70
N VAL A 221 11.58 -7.13 -10.20
CA VAL A 221 10.42 -8.03 -10.18
C VAL A 221 9.94 -8.27 -8.76
N VAL A 222 10.86 -8.60 -7.84
CA VAL A 222 10.55 -8.78 -6.42
C VAL A 222 9.98 -7.51 -5.79
N GLY A 223 10.60 -6.35 -6.03
CA GLY A 223 10.13 -5.06 -5.52
C GLY A 223 8.72 -4.73 -6.00
N THR A 224 8.39 -4.98 -7.28
CA THR A 224 7.03 -4.79 -7.81
C THR A 224 6.01 -5.79 -7.23
N GLY A 225 6.45 -6.99 -6.88
CA GLY A 225 5.62 -8.07 -6.32
C GLY A 225 5.08 -7.80 -4.91
N THR A 226 5.63 -6.82 -4.19
CA THR A 226 5.21 -6.50 -2.81
C THR A 226 3.81 -5.87 -2.70
N LYS A 227 3.28 -5.26 -3.77
CA LYS A 227 1.92 -4.68 -3.79
C LYS A 227 0.81 -5.71 -4.02
N PRO A 228 0.88 -6.56 -5.07
CA PRO A 228 -0.13 -7.59 -5.30
C PRO A 228 -0.27 -8.58 -4.12
N LEU A 229 0.83 -8.84 -3.41
CA LEU A 229 0.83 -9.76 -2.27
C LEU A 229 0.05 -9.19 -1.08
N HIS A 230 0.21 -7.89 -0.81
CA HIS A 230 -0.58 -7.18 0.20
C HIS A 230 -2.08 -7.19 -0.17
N ASP A 231 -2.41 -6.85 -1.43
CA ASP A 231 -3.79 -6.83 -1.92
C ASP A 231 -4.45 -8.22 -1.89
N LEU A 232 -3.71 -9.29 -2.17
CA LEU A 232 -4.18 -10.67 -2.09
C LEU A 232 -4.46 -11.09 -0.64
N ILE A 233 -3.60 -10.74 0.30
CA ILE A 233 -3.82 -11.04 1.72
C ILE A 233 -5.04 -10.28 2.24
N THR A 234 -5.17 -8.99 1.93
CA THR A 234 -6.34 -8.19 2.35
C THR A 234 -7.62 -8.78 1.79
N ARG A 235 -7.67 -9.14 0.50
CA ARG A 235 -8.84 -9.80 -0.11
C ARG A 235 -9.14 -11.17 0.50
N ALA A 236 -8.11 -11.96 0.80
CA ALA A 236 -8.28 -13.26 1.44
C ALA A 236 -8.83 -13.13 2.87
N GLN A 237 -8.44 -12.07 3.59
CA GLN A 237 -8.97 -11.74 4.92
C GLN A 237 -10.43 -11.27 4.83
N ASP A 238 -10.74 -10.37 3.89
CA ASP A 238 -12.11 -9.87 3.65
C ASP A 238 -13.06 -10.98 3.19
N SER A 239 -12.56 -11.99 2.46
CA SER A 239 -13.39 -13.14 2.02
C SER A 239 -13.70 -14.16 3.11
N ARG A 240 -13.03 -14.06 4.27
CA ARG A 240 -13.24 -14.95 5.43
C ARG A 240 -14.17 -14.35 6.50
N SER A 241 -14.56 -13.08 6.36
CA SER A 241 -15.56 -12.41 7.21
C SER A 241 -16.94 -12.39 6.56
#